data_AF-A0A0K6FT80-F1
#
_entry.id   AF-A0A0K6FT80-F1
#
_cell.length_a   1.000
_cell.length_b   1.000
_cell.length_c   1.000
_cell.angle_alpha   90.00
_cell.angle_beta   90.00
_cell.angle_gamma   90.00
#
_symmetry.space_group_name_H-M   'P 1'
#
loop_
_entity.id
_entity.type
_entity.pdbx_description
1 polymer ?
#
loop_
_entity_poly.entity_id
_entity_poly.type
_entity_poly.pdbx_seq_one_letter_code
_entity_poly.pdbx_strand_id
1 'polypeptide(L)'
;MPPATANFGPRQLLVSVVVGSNKFVVENTPVTRTIQGEYDGPTEGEQPFVVTPAGDQVIIKIGGGVFHGLDPSGQPLLPGTGEGKWEDA
;
A
#
# COMPACT_ATOMS: atom_id res chain seq x y z
N MET A 1 10.42 -0.95 -11.76
CA MET A 1 9.63 -1.56 -10.68
C MET A 1 8.27 -1.92 -11.28
N PRO A 2 7.64 -3.08 -10.97
CA PRO A 2 6.31 -3.39 -11.49
C PRO A 2 5.27 -2.35 -11.08
N PRO A 3 4.28 -2.06 -11.94
CA PRO A 3 3.16 -1.21 -11.58
C PRO A 3 2.39 -1.83 -10.41
N ALA A 4 2.01 -0.98 -9.47
CA ALA A 4 1.34 -1.37 -8.24
C ALA A 4 0.19 -0.42 -7.91
N THR A 5 -0.77 -0.91 -7.13
CA THR A 5 -1.94 -0.15 -6.71
C THR A 5 -2.13 -0.29 -5.20
N ALA A 6 -1.98 0.81 -4.47
CA ALA A 6 -2.28 0.88 -3.04
C ALA A 6 -3.73 1.30 -2.81
N ASN A 7 -4.44 0.53 -2.01
CA ASN A 7 -5.84 0.76 -1.67
C ASN A 7 -5.97 1.16 -0.21
N PHE A 8 -6.75 2.21 0.04
CA PHE A 8 -7.00 2.78 1.35
C PHE A 8 -8.48 2.72 1.69
N GLY A 9 -8.77 2.37 2.93
CA GLY A 9 -10.10 2.19 3.46
C GLY A 9 -10.63 3.44 4.16
N PRO A 10 -11.69 3.29 4.97
CA PRO A 10 -12.15 4.37 5.83
C PRO A 10 -11.01 4.92 6.67
N ARG A 11 -11.04 6.23 6.97
CA ARG A 11 -9.99 6.92 7.71
C ARG A 11 -8.60 6.91 7.03
N GLN A 12 -8.54 6.66 5.73
CA GLN A 12 -7.29 6.71 4.95
C GLN A 12 -6.25 5.67 5.42
N LEU A 13 -6.69 4.56 6.02
CA LEU A 13 -5.82 3.47 6.44
C LEU A 13 -5.51 2.54 5.28
N LEU A 14 -4.30 1.97 5.24
CA LEU A 14 -3.93 1.00 4.21
C LEU A 14 -4.76 -0.28 4.36
N VAL A 15 -5.37 -0.71 3.26
CA VAL A 15 -6.20 -1.93 3.18
C VAL A 15 -5.47 -3.01 2.40
N SER A 16 -4.91 -2.66 1.25
CA SER A 16 -4.12 -3.60 0.45
C SER A 16 -3.17 -2.91 -0.51
N VAL A 17 -2.17 -3.66 -1.01
CA VAL A 17 -1.34 -3.28 -2.15
C VAL A 17 -1.36 -4.41 -3.17
N VAL A 18 -1.75 -4.11 -4.42
CA VAL A 18 -1.80 -5.08 -5.53
C VAL A 18 -0.58 -4.87 -6.43
N VAL A 19 0.15 -5.94 -6.72
CA VAL A 19 1.35 -5.97 -7.56
C VAL A 19 1.26 -7.16 -8.51
N GLY A 20 0.91 -6.92 -9.77
CA GLY A 20 0.65 -7.99 -10.73
C GLY A 20 -0.46 -8.93 -10.25
N SER A 21 -0.14 -10.22 -10.10
CA SER A 21 -1.04 -11.26 -9.59
C SER A 21 -1.00 -11.44 -8.07
N ASN A 22 -0.23 -10.62 -7.34
CA ASN A 22 -0.14 -10.71 -5.88
C ASN A 22 -0.83 -9.53 -5.21
N LYS A 23 -1.43 -9.77 -4.05
CA LYS A 23 -2.10 -8.76 -3.23
C LYS A 23 -1.66 -8.88 -1.78
N PHE A 24 -1.05 -7.82 -1.27
CA PHE A 24 -0.80 -7.66 0.15
C PHE A 24 -2.07 -7.19 0.83
N VAL A 25 -2.63 -7.99 1.74
CA VAL A 25 -3.86 -7.68 2.48
C VAL A 25 -3.51 -7.31 3.92
N VAL A 26 -4.00 -6.16 4.36
CA VAL A 26 -3.82 -5.65 5.73
C VAL A 26 -5.13 -5.74 6.50
N GLU A 27 -6.20 -5.22 5.92
CA GLU A 27 -7.54 -5.23 6.49
C GLU A 27 -8.57 -5.62 5.44
N ASN A 28 -9.69 -6.19 5.86
CA ASN A 28 -10.82 -6.48 5.00
C ASN A 28 -11.93 -5.41 5.18
N THR A 29 -11.61 -4.17 4.79
CA THR A 29 -12.55 -3.04 4.81
C THR A 29 -12.81 -2.51 3.40
N PRO A 30 -13.93 -1.80 3.15
CA PRO A 30 -14.21 -1.24 1.84
C PRO A 30 -13.13 -0.25 1.39
N VAL A 31 -12.68 -0.36 0.14
CA VAL A 31 -11.76 0.61 -0.46
C VAL A 31 -12.50 1.93 -0.70
N THR A 32 -11.94 3.03 -0.21
CA THR A 32 -12.46 4.39 -0.41
C THR A 32 -11.54 5.26 -1.26
N ARG A 33 -10.26 4.88 -1.39
CA ARG A 33 -9.26 5.60 -2.19
C ARG A 33 -8.23 4.64 -2.75
N THR A 34 -7.76 4.94 -3.95
CA THR A 34 -6.77 4.14 -4.67
C THR A 34 -5.66 5.03 -5.20
N ILE A 35 -4.42 4.56 -5.07
CA ILE A 35 -3.21 5.27 -5.45
C ILE A 35 -2.37 4.35 -6.33
N GLN A 36 -2.07 4.83 -7.53
CA GLN A 36 -1.19 4.12 -8.46
C GLN A 36 0.27 4.48 -8.17
N GLY A 37 1.14 3.50 -8.36
CA GLY A 37 2.56 3.67 -8.13
C GLY A 37 3.35 2.50 -8.67
N GLU A 38 4.55 2.35 -8.15
CA GLU A 38 5.43 1.23 -8.44
C GLU A 38 5.85 0.56 -7.14
N TYR A 39 6.01 -0.77 -7.16
CA TYR A 39 6.49 -1.53 -6.01
C TYR A 39 7.78 -2.26 -6.35
N ASP A 40 8.76 -2.21 -5.47
CA ASP A 40 10.00 -2.96 -5.58
C ASP A 40 10.19 -3.82 -4.34
N GLY A 41 10.18 -5.15 -4.48
CA GLY A 41 10.40 -6.04 -3.35
C GLY A 41 9.68 -7.38 -3.44
N PRO A 42 9.82 -8.21 -2.40
CA PRO A 42 9.22 -9.54 -2.34
C PRO A 42 7.70 -9.45 -2.13
N THR A 43 6.95 -10.30 -2.83
CA THR A 43 5.49 -10.37 -2.74
C THR A 43 5.01 -11.69 -2.13
N GLU A 44 5.68 -12.13 -1.05
CA GLU A 44 5.40 -13.42 -0.40
C GLU A 44 5.41 -13.33 1.13
N GLY A 45 4.59 -14.17 1.76
CA GLY A 45 4.52 -14.32 3.21
C GLY A 45 3.79 -13.21 3.95
N GLU A 46 3.83 -13.31 5.28
CA GLU A 46 3.41 -12.25 6.21
C GLU A 46 4.56 -11.26 6.38
N GLN A 47 4.25 -9.97 6.31
CA GLN A 47 5.25 -8.90 6.38
C GLN A 47 4.73 -7.69 7.15
N PRO A 48 5.60 -7.00 7.90
CA PRO A 48 5.27 -5.72 8.51
C PRO A 48 5.14 -4.66 7.42
N PHE A 49 4.33 -3.63 7.65
CA PHE A 49 4.28 -2.46 6.78
C PHE A 49 4.37 -1.14 7.55
N VAL A 50 4.82 -0.10 6.83
CA VAL A 50 4.86 1.28 7.29
C VAL A 50 4.43 2.21 6.16
N VAL A 51 3.39 2.99 6.37
CA VAL A 51 2.92 4.06 5.47
C VAL A 51 3.52 5.39 5.91
N THR A 52 4.22 6.05 5.00
CA THR A 52 4.81 7.38 5.20
C THR A 52 4.29 8.34 4.12
N PRO A 53 3.37 9.26 4.46
CA PRO A 53 2.99 10.36 3.59
C PRO A 53 4.17 11.33 3.44
N ALA A 54 4.47 11.77 2.21
CA ALA A 54 5.57 12.68 1.90
C ALA A 54 5.13 13.73 0.87
N GLY A 55 4.42 14.77 1.34
CA GLY A 55 3.84 15.77 0.44
C GLY A 55 2.71 15.17 -0.38
N ASP A 56 2.87 15.16 -1.71
CA ASP A 56 1.99 14.49 -2.67
C ASP A 56 2.40 13.04 -2.95
N GLN A 57 3.49 12.56 -2.35
CA GLN A 57 3.95 11.19 -2.48
C GLN A 57 3.47 10.32 -1.32
N VAL A 58 3.34 9.03 -1.63
CA VAL A 58 2.98 7.99 -0.68
C VAL A 58 4.02 6.90 -0.77
N ILE A 59 4.73 6.70 0.34
CA ILE A 59 5.75 5.67 0.46
C ILE A 59 5.21 4.61 1.40
N ILE A 60 5.12 3.36 0.94
CA ILE A 60 4.73 2.23 1.79
C ILE A 60 5.88 1.23 1.80
N LYS A 61 6.47 1.00 2.97
CA LYS A 61 7.42 -0.08 3.15
C LYS A 61 6.65 -1.33 3.54
N ILE A 62 6.88 -2.45 2.88
CA ILE A 62 6.26 -3.75 3.18
C ILE A 62 7.40 -4.77 3.24
N GLY A 63 7.75 -5.21 4.45
CA GLY A 63 8.94 -6.03 4.70
C GLY A 63 10.19 -5.38 4.11
N GLY A 64 10.84 -6.09 3.19
CA GLY A 64 12.01 -5.61 2.44
C GLY A 64 11.69 -4.79 1.20
N GLY A 65 10.42 -4.63 0.84
CA GLY A 65 9.98 -3.91 -0.35
C GLY A 65 9.43 -2.52 -0.10
N VAL A 66 9.35 -1.72 -1.16
CA VAL A 66 8.90 -0.32 -1.11
C VAL A 66 7.96 -0.01 -2.26
N PHE A 67 6.77 0.48 -1.93
CA PHE A 67 5.83 1.12 -2.83
C PHE A 67 6.10 2.63 -2.87
N HIS A 68 6.11 3.18 -4.08
CA HIS A 68 6.16 4.62 -4.33
C HIS A 68 4.97 5.01 -5.22
N GLY A 69 4.04 5.80 -4.69
CA GLY A 69 2.89 6.31 -5.42
C GLY A 69 2.78 7.83 -5.35
N LEU A 70 2.10 8.40 -6.34
CA LEU A 70 1.74 9.82 -6.38
C LEU A 70 0.25 9.98 -6.12
N ASP A 71 -0.08 10.88 -5.21
CA ASP A 71 -1.42 11.13 -4.72
C ASP A 71 -1.81 12.60 -4.91
N PRO A 72 -2.34 12.95 -6.10
CA PRO A 72 -2.64 14.34 -6.45
C PRO A 72 -3.90 14.87 -5.75
N SER A 73 -4.57 14.10 -4.87
CA SER A 73 -5.85 14.52 -4.29
C SER A 73 -5.71 15.66 -3.28
N GLY A 74 -4.50 15.87 -2.75
CA GLY A 74 -4.23 16.89 -1.73
C GLY A 74 -4.81 16.57 -0.35
N GLN A 75 -5.49 15.43 -0.18
CA GLN A 75 -5.95 14.96 1.13
C GLN A 75 -4.83 14.20 1.85
N PRO A 76 -4.48 14.56 3.09
CA PRO A 76 -3.43 13.91 3.84
C PRO A 76 -3.79 12.44 4.09
N LEU A 77 -2.90 11.53 3.71
CA LEU A 77 -2.93 10.16 4.23
C LEU A 77 -2.45 10.17 5.67
N LEU A 78 -2.94 9.21 6.45
CA LEU A 78 -2.45 9.00 7.80
C LEU A 78 -1.22 8.08 7.76
N PRO A 79 -0.14 8.40 8.49
CA PRO A 79 0.92 7.43 8.71
C PRO A 79 0.34 6.23 9.47
N GLY A 80 0.84 5.04 9.18
CA GLY A 80 0.33 3.81 9.77
C GLY A 80 1.37 2.71 9.74
N THR A 81 1.27 1.80 10.71
CA THR A 81 2.13 0.62 10.80
C THR A 81 1.29 -0.59 11.19
N GLY A 82 1.67 -1.77 10.72
CA GLY A 82 0.99 -3.01 11.08
C GLY A 82 1.61 -4.21 10.38
N GLU A 83 0.85 -5.29 10.32
CA GLU A 83 1.21 -6.52 9.60
C GLU A 83 0.17 -6.76 8.50
N GLY A 84 0.59 -7.44 7.44
CA GLY A 84 -0.30 -7.93 6.40
C GLY A 84 0.28 -9.19 5.76
N LYS A 85 -0.45 -9.74 4.80
CA LYS A 85 -0.09 -10.99 4.14
C LYS A 85 -0.24 -10.89 2.64
N TRP A 86 0.72 -11.43 1.91
CA TRP A 86 0.61 -11.61 0.46
C TRP A 86 -0.27 -12.82 0.11
N GLU A 87 -1.21 -12.60 -0.79
CA GLU A 87 -2.16 -13.57 -1.33
C GLU A 87 -2.22 -13.45 -2.86
N ASP A 88 -2.78 -14.46 -3.53
CA ASP A 88 -3.10 -14.40 -4.96
C ASP A 88 -4.27 -13.41 -5.17
N ALA A 89 -4.13 -12.49 -6.13
CA ALA A 89 -4.98 -11.31 -6.30
C ALA A 89 -6.33 -11.57 -6.99
#